data_AF-A0A1A0H1P7-F1
#
_entry.id   AF-A0A1A0H1P7-F1
#
_cell.length_a   1.000
_cell.length_b   1.000
_cell.length_c   1.000
_cell.angle_alpha   90.00
_cell.angle_beta   90.00
_cell.angle_gamma   90.00
#
_symmetry.space_group_name_H-M   'P 1'
#
loop_
_entity.id
_entity.type
_entity.pdbx_description
1 polymer ?
#
loop_
_entity_poly.entity_id
_entity_poly.type
_entity_poly.pdbx_seq_one_letter_code
_entity_poly.pdbx_strand_id
1 'polypeptide(L)'
;MSSTTLLKKLLRASLARNTNPKLFASLLEQLLAREQISDAELGEMLLNVADSPVKANSTTSILARRLQIEYVLEFAFSSSENLARFFKLLPQLSLKSQLKYILYFKTQVGKIIDRSLINEFYNGLAQFTIAASPSRPGECSPHSNRLWYHVVFVWGAFIDLDSSIPANPSLKESFQKMALFAGDLEDDYIGALISRKFGAAADPGASLNFQTTRMAKSEEAPTTMPEKSLSLNLNGKKYSNYVSLKKFIWLNFHFQLWKMDTEMSRAFMTFFNLQDLSHTDLAKELICSFLNGAAVAVRLGEEPYVIFNWKNFILTHLAQDLKEIVLSSHAVDHEWHETVSAAITSCNDLVITETKIGGVKESYNLNKEFMRSCLHQELISLEKYIQVFPSEAENLSTSILAHEIENLRLTELITAEFKSRLENVNPEFTSLQESNLIDYFKNLPLTNFRFLNAKQCKLAQLSENLIDNIVREKNNEKLRWISLVFLNVPSIANFIFYQSRKGPWMFLSKIINYIDSESFNVDEDDGNFQDTYACFGVILTSVISVAAFFGIEFASLGLKNSYTIDYINQFYFRLCNMLTNTYTGASEQEKQIISNYENLVTEWANALFDVNNDGLSDDLLKSVNVKQIYK
;
A
#
# COMPACT_ATOMS: atom_id res chain seq x y z
N MET A 1 22.13 42.13 -36.08
CA MET A 1 22.81 40.87 -35.69
C MET A 1 21.86 40.14 -34.76
N SER A 2 21.45 38.93 -35.13
CA SER A 2 20.12 38.41 -34.86
C SER A 2 19.94 37.78 -33.47
N SER A 3 18.78 38.03 -32.87
CA SER A 3 18.25 37.45 -31.62
C SER A 3 18.38 35.92 -31.56
N THR A 4 18.35 35.25 -32.71
CA THR A 4 18.60 33.80 -32.87
C THR A 4 19.94 33.32 -32.29
N THR A 5 20.96 34.18 -32.18
CA THR A 5 22.26 33.78 -31.63
C THR A 5 22.35 33.89 -30.11
N LEU A 6 21.46 34.65 -29.45
CA LEU A 6 21.55 34.94 -28.02
C LEU A 6 20.87 33.89 -27.14
N LEU A 7 19.68 33.42 -27.52
CA LEU A 7 19.00 32.31 -26.82
C LEU A 7 19.85 31.04 -26.80
N LYS A 8 20.45 30.70 -27.95
CA LYS A 8 21.35 29.54 -28.08
C LYS A 8 22.63 29.70 -27.27
N LYS A 9 23.16 30.93 -27.13
CA LYS A 9 24.31 31.24 -26.28
C LYS A 9 23.93 31.13 -24.80
N LEU A 10 22.78 31.65 -24.39
CA LEU A 10 22.26 31.54 -23.03
C LEU A 10 22.13 30.07 -22.62
N LEU A 11 21.41 29.27 -23.42
CA LEU A 11 21.24 27.84 -23.14
C LEU A 11 22.59 27.10 -23.06
N ARG A 12 23.49 27.31 -24.01
CA ARG A 12 24.82 26.67 -24.02
C ARG A 12 25.66 27.07 -22.81
N ALA A 13 25.69 28.36 -22.46
CA ALA A 13 26.44 28.85 -21.31
C ALA A 13 25.86 28.32 -19.99
N SER A 14 24.54 28.28 -19.86
CA SER A 14 23.87 27.79 -18.67
C SER A 14 24.04 26.28 -18.47
N LEU A 15 23.93 25.48 -19.53
CA LEU A 15 24.21 24.05 -19.51
C LEU A 15 25.69 23.76 -19.20
N ALA A 16 26.63 24.52 -19.77
CA ALA A 16 28.06 24.35 -19.48
C ALA A 16 28.42 24.68 -18.02
N ARG A 17 27.67 25.59 -17.40
CA ARG A 17 27.87 26.05 -16.01
C ARG A 17 26.98 25.35 -15.00
N ASN A 18 26.11 24.42 -15.40
CA ASN A 18 25.08 23.82 -14.55
C ASN A 18 24.29 24.85 -13.72
N THR A 19 23.83 25.91 -14.39
CA THR A 19 23.15 27.04 -13.71
C THR A 19 21.87 26.57 -13.00
N ASN A 20 21.49 27.21 -11.91
CA ASN A 20 20.22 26.91 -11.24
C ASN A 20 19.01 27.17 -12.18
N PRO A 21 18.02 26.25 -12.28
CA PRO A 21 16.85 26.43 -13.15
C PRO A 21 16.06 27.72 -12.93
N LYS A 22 15.91 28.19 -11.69
CA LYS A 22 15.21 29.44 -11.38
C LYS A 22 15.96 30.66 -11.92
N LEU A 23 17.29 30.64 -11.77
CA LEU A 23 18.14 31.68 -12.32
C LEU A 23 18.11 31.68 -13.85
N PHE A 24 18.10 30.50 -14.47
CA PHE A 24 17.93 30.37 -15.92
C PHE A 24 16.58 30.94 -16.38
N ALA A 25 15.48 30.58 -15.73
CA ALA A 25 14.15 31.08 -16.05
C ALA A 25 14.09 32.62 -15.98
N SER A 26 14.65 33.22 -14.92
CA SER A 26 14.74 34.67 -14.77
C SER A 26 15.58 35.33 -15.88
N LEU A 27 16.72 34.74 -16.24
CA LEU A 27 17.55 35.25 -17.35
C LEU A 27 16.85 35.13 -18.70
N LEU A 28 16.08 34.06 -18.90
CA LEU A 28 15.29 33.86 -20.12
C LEU A 28 14.15 34.87 -20.21
N GLU A 29 13.45 35.15 -19.11
CA GLU A 29 12.42 36.20 -19.06
C GLU A 29 12.99 37.59 -19.35
N GLN A 30 14.15 37.92 -18.79
CA GLN A 30 14.85 39.17 -19.10
C GLN A 30 15.26 39.27 -20.57
N LEU A 31 15.66 38.15 -21.18
CA LEU A 31 15.99 38.09 -22.61
C LEU A 31 14.74 38.29 -23.47
N LEU A 32 13.63 37.60 -23.14
CA LEU A 32 12.35 37.71 -23.85
C LEU A 32 11.72 39.11 -23.72
N ALA A 33 11.95 39.81 -22.61
CA ALA A 33 11.50 41.19 -22.43
C ALA A 33 12.30 42.20 -23.27
N ARG A 34 13.55 41.88 -23.64
CA ARG A 34 14.45 42.76 -24.39
C ARG A 34 14.47 42.47 -25.88
N GLU A 35 14.26 41.22 -26.26
CA GLU A 35 14.35 40.75 -27.64
C GLU A 35 13.05 40.07 -28.09
N GLN A 36 12.61 40.39 -29.30
CA GLN A 36 11.51 39.66 -29.93
C GLN A 36 12.02 38.29 -30.41
N ILE A 37 11.79 37.27 -29.58
CA ILE A 37 12.03 35.85 -29.91
C ILE A 37 10.69 35.20 -30.24
N SER A 38 10.59 34.65 -31.45
CA SER A 38 9.37 34.00 -31.91
C SER A 38 9.13 32.64 -31.22
N ASP A 39 7.87 32.21 -31.20
CA ASP A 39 7.45 30.88 -30.72
C ASP A 39 8.19 29.73 -31.42
N ALA A 40 8.41 29.86 -32.74
CA ALA A 40 9.12 28.87 -33.53
C ALA A 40 10.61 28.77 -33.11
N GLU A 41 11.26 29.90 -32.88
CA GLU A 41 12.65 29.94 -32.40
C GLU A 41 12.79 29.38 -31.00
N LEU A 42 11.84 29.67 -30.10
CA LEU A 42 11.80 29.10 -28.76
C LEU A 42 11.62 27.57 -28.82
N GLY A 43 10.69 27.10 -29.66
CA GLY A 43 10.45 25.69 -29.91
C GLY A 43 11.70 24.95 -30.41
N GLU A 44 12.37 25.50 -31.42
CA GLU A 44 13.52 24.88 -32.06
C GLU A 44 14.77 24.89 -31.16
N MET A 45 15.03 25.99 -30.46
CA MET A 45 16.31 26.20 -29.76
C MET A 45 16.28 25.82 -28.28
N LEU A 46 15.12 25.92 -27.61
CA LEU A 46 14.98 25.64 -26.18
C LEU A 46 14.24 24.32 -25.93
N LEU A 47 13.08 24.12 -26.57
CA LEU A 47 12.24 22.94 -26.32
C LEU A 47 12.72 21.69 -27.07
N ASN A 48 13.40 21.84 -28.22
CA ASN A 48 13.89 20.67 -28.95
C ASN A 48 15.15 20.09 -28.29
N VAL A 49 15.01 18.94 -27.64
CA VAL A 49 16.11 18.28 -26.93
C VAL A 49 16.93 17.45 -27.93
N ALA A 50 17.98 18.03 -28.50
CA ALA A 50 18.80 17.42 -29.54
C ALA A 50 19.39 16.05 -29.16
N ASP A 51 19.36 15.10 -30.11
CA ASP A 51 20.19 13.90 -30.07
C ASP A 51 21.59 14.29 -30.58
N SER A 52 22.52 14.68 -29.69
CA SER A 52 23.91 14.90 -30.13
C SER A 52 24.44 13.63 -30.82
N PRO A 53 24.91 13.71 -32.09
CA PRO A 53 25.36 12.54 -32.84
C PRO A 53 26.72 11.99 -32.35
N VAL A 54 27.36 12.66 -31.38
CA VAL A 54 28.68 12.26 -30.88
C VAL A 54 28.59 12.03 -29.37
N LYS A 55 28.67 10.76 -28.96
CA LYS A 55 28.63 10.23 -27.57
C LYS A 55 27.27 10.31 -26.85
N ALA A 56 26.23 9.74 -27.44
CA ALA A 56 24.86 9.67 -26.88
C ALA A 56 24.72 8.95 -25.52
N ASN A 57 25.76 8.26 -25.04
CA ASN A 57 25.76 7.45 -23.81
C ASN A 57 26.75 7.94 -22.73
N SER A 58 27.36 9.12 -22.85
CA SER A 58 28.14 9.67 -21.73
C SER A 58 27.20 10.21 -20.65
N THR A 59 27.48 9.93 -19.38
CA THR A 59 26.73 10.40 -18.21
C THR A 59 26.50 11.92 -18.26
N THR A 60 27.50 12.65 -18.76
CA THR A 60 27.46 14.12 -18.95
C THR A 60 26.38 14.57 -19.93
N SER A 61 26.14 13.83 -21.02
CA SER A 61 25.10 14.20 -22.00
C SER A 61 23.68 13.95 -21.49
N ILE A 62 23.50 12.93 -20.64
CA ILE A 62 22.21 12.59 -20.02
C ILE A 62 21.84 13.67 -18.99
N LEU A 63 22.80 14.09 -18.17
CA LEU A 63 22.62 15.15 -17.19
C LEU A 63 22.29 16.50 -17.87
N ALA A 64 22.99 16.85 -18.95
CA ALA A 64 22.72 18.08 -19.69
C ALA A 64 21.30 18.09 -20.30
N ARG A 65 20.81 16.97 -20.81
CA ARG A 65 19.44 16.84 -21.33
C ARG A 65 18.39 16.99 -20.23
N ARG A 66 18.62 16.34 -19.10
CA ARG A 66 17.74 16.45 -17.93
C ARG A 66 17.67 17.90 -17.45
N LEU A 67 18.82 18.57 -17.35
CA LEU A 67 18.91 19.95 -16.92
C LEU A 67 18.22 20.91 -17.91
N GLN A 68 18.32 20.67 -19.22
CA GLN A 68 17.57 21.43 -20.22
C GLN A 68 16.06 21.30 -20.02
N ILE A 69 15.56 20.09 -19.74
CA ILE A 69 14.13 19.89 -19.47
C ILE A 69 13.72 20.63 -18.19
N GLU A 70 14.54 20.58 -17.13
CA GLU A 70 14.30 21.31 -15.88
C GLU A 70 14.25 22.83 -16.10
N TYR A 71 15.11 23.37 -16.96
CA TYR A 71 15.06 24.78 -17.37
C TYR A 71 13.75 25.15 -18.06
N VAL A 72 13.30 24.33 -19.01
CA VAL A 72 12.05 24.58 -19.73
C VAL A 72 10.85 24.51 -18.79
N LEU A 73 10.83 23.55 -17.87
CA LEU A 73 9.71 23.41 -16.93
C LEU A 73 9.69 24.51 -15.89
N GLU A 74 10.85 24.93 -15.36
CA GLU A 74 10.89 26.06 -14.44
C GLU A 74 10.39 27.34 -15.11
N PHE A 75 10.72 27.55 -16.38
CA PHE A 75 10.17 28.64 -17.17
C PHE A 75 8.66 28.48 -17.44
N ALA A 76 8.20 27.27 -17.77
CA ALA A 76 6.77 27.01 -17.98
C ALA A 76 5.95 27.29 -16.71
N PHE A 77 6.44 26.91 -15.54
CA PHE A 77 5.79 27.15 -14.25
C PHE A 77 5.94 28.56 -13.69
N SER A 78 6.66 29.47 -14.37
CA SER A 78 6.82 30.85 -13.88
C SER A 78 5.56 31.70 -14.06
N SER A 79 4.71 31.37 -15.03
CA SER A 79 3.41 32.03 -15.25
C SER A 79 2.44 31.13 -16.02
N SER A 80 1.13 31.38 -15.85
CA SER A 80 0.08 30.67 -16.62
C SER A 80 0.24 30.85 -18.13
N GLU A 81 0.69 32.04 -18.57
CA GLU A 81 0.97 32.32 -19.99
C GLU A 81 2.13 31.48 -20.53
N ASN A 82 3.23 31.35 -19.78
CA ASN A 82 4.37 30.52 -20.18
C ASN A 82 4.00 29.03 -20.21
N LEU A 83 3.16 28.58 -19.28
CA LEU A 83 2.68 27.21 -19.24
C LEU A 83 1.80 26.89 -20.45
N ALA A 84 0.85 27.78 -20.78
CA ALA A 84 0.03 27.66 -21.98
C ALA A 84 0.88 27.69 -23.25
N ARG A 85 1.88 28.57 -23.31
CA ARG A 85 2.84 28.67 -24.41
C ARG A 85 3.66 27.38 -24.57
N PHE A 86 4.09 26.75 -23.49
CA PHE A 86 4.77 25.46 -23.52
C PHE A 86 3.90 24.36 -24.13
N PHE A 87 2.66 24.20 -23.65
CA PHE A 87 1.75 23.16 -24.15
C PHE A 87 1.27 23.42 -25.59
N LYS A 88 1.21 24.67 -26.04
CA LYS A 88 0.97 25.03 -27.45
C LYS A 88 2.11 24.59 -28.38
N LEU A 89 3.35 24.66 -27.92
CA LEU A 89 4.54 24.34 -28.71
C LEU A 89 4.91 22.85 -28.66
N LEU A 90 4.57 22.15 -27.57
CA LEU A 90 4.92 20.75 -27.36
C LEU A 90 4.48 19.82 -28.52
N PRO A 91 3.25 19.89 -29.06
CA PRO A 91 2.83 19.08 -30.22
C PRO A 91 3.63 19.36 -31.51
N GLN A 92 4.22 20.55 -31.63
CA GLN A 92 4.97 20.98 -32.83
C GLN A 92 6.43 20.46 -32.82
N LEU A 93 6.90 19.94 -31.69
CA LEU A 93 8.25 19.37 -31.58
C LEU A 93 8.35 18.01 -32.28
N SER A 94 9.58 17.54 -32.50
CA SER A 94 9.80 16.16 -32.95
C SER A 94 9.24 15.15 -31.94
N LEU A 95 8.70 14.02 -32.42
CA LEU A 95 8.17 12.93 -31.57
C LEU A 95 9.16 12.47 -30.49
N LYS A 96 10.46 12.49 -30.80
CA LYS A 96 11.52 12.15 -29.83
C LYS A 96 11.60 13.15 -28.69
N SER A 97 11.47 14.44 -28.97
CA SER A 97 11.49 15.50 -27.95
C SER A 97 10.20 15.46 -27.12
N GLN A 98 9.04 15.26 -27.74
CA GLN A 98 7.77 15.03 -27.03
C GLN A 98 7.89 13.87 -26.04
N LEU A 99 8.41 12.73 -26.49
CA LEU A 99 8.61 11.55 -25.66
C LEU A 99 9.53 11.82 -24.44
N LYS A 100 10.58 12.64 -24.61
CA LYS A 100 11.49 13.00 -23.50
C LYS A 100 10.76 13.80 -22.41
N TYR A 101 9.88 14.74 -22.79
CA TYR A 101 9.07 15.48 -21.82
C TYR A 101 8.06 14.59 -21.11
N ILE A 102 7.33 13.74 -21.84
CA ILE A 102 6.35 12.81 -21.24
C ILE A 102 7.03 11.83 -20.28
N LEU A 103 8.19 11.28 -20.65
CA LEU A 103 8.98 10.44 -19.74
C LEU A 103 9.47 11.21 -18.51
N TYR A 104 9.89 12.47 -18.68
CA TYR A 104 10.29 13.30 -17.56
C TYR A 104 9.12 13.52 -16.59
N PHE A 105 7.93 13.87 -17.11
CA PHE A 105 6.71 14.01 -16.31
C PHE A 105 6.43 12.75 -15.50
N LYS A 106 6.47 11.57 -16.14
CA LYS A 106 6.29 10.28 -15.47
C LYS A 106 7.25 10.08 -14.30
N THR A 107 8.50 10.54 -14.41
CA THR A 107 9.51 10.36 -13.35
C THR A 107 9.46 11.42 -12.26
N GLN A 108 8.79 12.56 -12.48
CA GLN A 108 8.78 13.70 -11.57
C GLN A 108 7.35 14.11 -11.16
N VAL A 109 6.38 13.19 -11.26
CA VAL A 109 4.94 13.47 -11.01
C VAL A 109 4.73 14.17 -9.67
N GLY A 110 5.31 13.65 -8.57
CA GLY A 110 5.18 14.28 -7.25
C GLY A 110 5.66 15.74 -7.22
N LYS A 111 6.82 16.04 -7.83
CA LYS A 111 7.34 17.41 -7.89
C LYS A 111 6.50 18.34 -8.77
N ILE A 112 5.72 17.81 -9.70
CA ILE A 112 4.87 18.59 -10.59
C ILE A 112 3.56 18.93 -9.87
N ILE A 113 2.98 17.97 -9.16
CA ILE A 113 1.76 18.17 -8.36
C ILE A 113 1.94 19.25 -7.29
N ASP A 114 3.13 19.31 -6.69
CA ASP A 114 3.47 20.33 -5.67
C ASP A 114 3.67 21.75 -6.23
N ARG A 115 3.56 21.97 -7.55
CA ARG A 115 3.76 23.30 -8.16
C ARG A 115 2.49 24.13 -8.12
N SER A 116 2.65 25.44 -7.92
CA SER A 116 1.63 26.42 -8.30
C SER A 116 1.33 26.27 -9.80
N LEU A 117 0.05 26.31 -10.18
CA LEU A 117 -0.47 26.11 -11.56
C LEU A 117 -0.71 24.65 -12.00
N ILE A 118 -0.91 23.72 -11.07
CA ILE A 118 -1.19 22.31 -11.40
C ILE A 118 -2.48 22.12 -12.23
N ASN A 119 -3.53 22.91 -11.98
CA ASN A 119 -4.77 22.83 -12.74
C ASN A 119 -4.58 23.25 -14.21
N GLU A 120 -3.82 24.32 -14.44
CA GLU A 120 -3.42 24.79 -15.76
C GLU A 120 -2.51 23.77 -16.45
N PHE A 121 -1.67 23.07 -15.69
CA PHE A 121 -0.86 21.97 -16.20
C PHE A 121 -1.74 20.81 -16.68
N TYR A 122 -2.75 20.39 -15.91
CA TYR A 122 -3.69 19.35 -16.34
C TYR A 122 -4.43 19.73 -17.62
N ASN A 123 -4.92 20.97 -17.70
CA ASN A 123 -5.59 21.48 -18.89
C ASN A 123 -4.65 21.50 -20.10
N GLY A 124 -3.40 21.93 -19.92
CA GLY A 124 -2.38 21.92 -20.97
C GLY A 124 -2.01 20.51 -21.43
N LEU A 125 -1.88 19.56 -20.50
CA LEU A 125 -1.63 18.16 -20.81
C LEU A 125 -2.81 17.52 -21.54
N ALA A 126 -4.04 17.88 -21.20
CA ALA A 126 -5.24 17.42 -21.90
C ALA A 126 -5.27 17.94 -23.34
N GLN A 127 -4.97 19.24 -23.55
CA GLN A 127 -4.83 19.81 -24.89
C GLN A 127 -3.74 19.13 -25.71
N PHE A 128 -2.58 18.85 -25.10
CA PHE A 128 -1.52 18.06 -25.74
C PHE A 128 -2.01 16.66 -26.12
N THR A 129 -2.73 15.98 -25.23
CA THR A 129 -3.29 14.64 -25.47
C THR A 129 -4.26 14.65 -26.66
N ILE A 130 -5.13 15.66 -26.74
CA ILE A 130 -6.05 15.82 -27.87
C ILE A 130 -5.29 16.13 -29.16
N ALA A 131 -4.32 17.05 -29.13
CA ALA A 131 -3.54 17.46 -30.30
C ALA A 131 -2.62 16.35 -30.83
N ALA A 132 -2.09 15.49 -29.94
CA ALA A 132 -1.27 14.35 -30.32
C ALA A 132 -2.10 13.17 -30.85
N SER A 133 -3.45 13.25 -30.80
CA SER A 133 -4.33 12.13 -31.09
C SER A 133 -4.33 11.81 -32.58
N PRO A 134 -4.12 10.53 -32.96
CA PRO A 134 -4.11 10.18 -34.37
C PRO A 134 -5.49 10.38 -34.98
N SER A 135 -5.54 10.97 -36.17
CA SER A 135 -6.79 11.23 -36.88
C SER A 135 -7.49 9.93 -37.31
N ARG A 136 -6.71 8.85 -37.52
CA ARG A 136 -7.19 7.47 -37.69
C ARG A 136 -6.22 6.47 -37.04
N PRO A 137 -6.71 5.39 -36.38
CA PRO A 137 -5.90 4.53 -35.53
C PRO A 137 -4.97 3.56 -36.29
N GLY A 138 -5.27 3.27 -37.56
CA GLY A 138 -4.52 2.32 -38.40
C GLY A 138 -3.29 2.87 -39.13
N GLU A 139 -3.02 4.18 -39.06
CA GLU A 139 -1.90 4.83 -39.78
C GLU A 139 -0.75 5.27 -38.85
N CYS A 140 -0.79 4.89 -37.57
CA CYS A 140 0.21 5.32 -36.60
C CYS A 140 1.58 4.66 -36.83
N SER A 141 2.62 5.49 -36.92
CA SER A 141 3.98 4.99 -36.81
C SER A 141 4.24 4.36 -35.43
N PRO A 142 5.12 3.35 -35.29
CA PRO A 142 5.47 2.75 -34.00
C PRO A 142 5.97 3.76 -32.96
N HIS A 143 6.57 4.87 -33.41
CA HIS A 143 7.03 5.95 -32.54
C HIS A 143 5.88 6.79 -31.98
N SER A 144 4.79 6.95 -32.75
CA SER A 144 3.55 7.59 -32.29
C SER A 144 2.85 6.74 -31.24
N ASN A 145 2.71 5.43 -31.49
CA ASN A 145 2.12 4.49 -30.52
C ASN A 145 2.89 4.51 -29.20
N ARG A 146 4.23 4.51 -29.26
CA ARG A 146 5.08 4.61 -28.07
C ARG A 146 4.83 5.89 -27.27
N LEU A 147 4.69 7.03 -27.92
CA LEU A 147 4.35 8.29 -27.25
C LEU A 147 3.01 8.15 -26.52
N TRP A 148 2.00 7.61 -27.19
CA TRP A 148 0.66 7.40 -26.64
C TRP A 148 0.62 6.47 -25.43
N TYR A 149 1.33 5.34 -25.46
CA TYR A 149 1.48 4.50 -24.28
C TYR A 149 2.00 5.30 -23.08
N HIS A 150 3.03 6.12 -23.28
CA HIS A 150 3.59 6.93 -22.21
C HIS A 150 2.66 8.05 -21.75
N VAL A 151 1.85 8.64 -22.64
CA VAL A 151 0.81 9.61 -22.26
C VAL A 151 -0.23 8.96 -21.35
N VAL A 152 -0.75 7.78 -21.70
CA VAL A 152 -1.70 7.03 -20.86
C VAL A 152 -1.09 6.71 -19.49
N PHE A 153 0.17 6.26 -19.45
CA PHE A 153 0.85 5.99 -18.18
C PHE A 153 1.10 7.24 -17.34
N VAL A 154 1.39 8.38 -17.96
CA VAL A 154 1.57 9.66 -17.25
C VAL A 154 0.25 10.09 -16.62
N TRP A 155 -0.85 10.05 -17.37
CA TRP A 155 -2.18 10.31 -16.81
C TRP A 155 -2.52 9.35 -15.68
N GLY A 156 -2.26 8.05 -15.85
CA GLY A 156 -2.46 7.07 -14.80
C GLY A 156 -1.63 7.35 -13.54
N ALA A 157 -0.44 7.93 -13.66
CA ALA A 157 0.39 8.29 -12.52
C ALA A 157 -0.08 9.59 -11.84
N PHE A 158 -0.60 10.56 -12.60
CA PHE A 158 -1.24 11.75 -12.02
C PHE A 158 -2.53 11.38 -11.29
N ILE A 159 -3.37 10.50 -11.84
CA ILE A 159 -4.61 10.03 -11.21
C ILE A 159 -4.35 9.28 -9.90
N ASP A 160 -3.27 8.49 -9.84
CA ASP A 160 -2.89 7.77 -8.60
C ASP A 160 -2.55 8.73 -7.45
N LEU A 161 -2.05 9.92 -7.77
CA LEU A 161 -1.63 10.93 -6.79
C LEU A 161 -2.68 12.04 -6.57
N ASP A 162 -3.59 12.24 -7.52
CA ASP A 162 -4.68 13.21 -7.48
C ASP A 162 -5.96 12.57 -8.04
N SER A 163 -6.75 12.01 -7.12
CA SER A 163 -8.00 11.32 -7.42
C SER A 163 -9.13 12.23 -7.92
N SER A 164 -8.94 13.56 -7.91
CA SER A 164 -9.92 14.52 -8.43
C SER A 164 -9.90 14.63 -9.96
N ILE A 165 -8.82 14.18 -10.61
CA ILE A 165 -8.60 14.31 -12.05
C ILE A 165 -9.73 13.65 -12.89
N PRO A 166 -10.18 12.41 -12.63
CA PRO A 166 -11.25 11.79 -13.42
C PRO A 166 -12.60 12.51 -13.30
N ALA A 167 -12.83 13.26 -12.22
CA ALA A 167 -14.06 14.02 -11.99
C ALA A 167 -14.08 15.38 -12.72
N ASN A 168 -12.95 15.83 -13.26
CA ASN A 168 -12.85 17.14 -13.89
C ASN A 168 -13.47 17.13 -15.31
N PRO A 169 -14.57 17.88 -15.56
CA PRO A 169 -15.27 17.86 -16.84
C PRO A 169 -14.42 18.38 -18.00
N SER A 170 -13.46 19.28 -17.74
CA SER A 170 -12.58 19.84 -18.77
C SER A 170 -11.61 18.81 -19.36
N LEU A 171 -11.38 17.69 -18.67
CA LEU A 171 -10.44 16.63 -19.09
C LEU A 171 -11.13 15.47 -19.83
N LYS A 172 -12.47 15.44 -19.82
CA LYS A 172 -13.27 14.33 -20.35
C LYS A 172 -12.95 13.98 -21.81
N GLU A 173 -12.80 14.99 -22.67
CA GLU A 173 -12.48 14.78 -24.09
C GLU A 173 -11.13 14.06 -24.27
N SER A 174 -10.12 14.41 -23.46
CA SER A 174 -8.81 13.77 -23.52
C SER A 174 -8.86 12.30 -23.11
N PHE A 175 -9.71 11.96 -22.13
CA PHE A 175 -9.90 10.58 -21.67
C PHE A 175 -10.67 9.74 -22.70
N GLN A 176 -11.66 10.32 -23.36
CA GLN A 176 -12.35 9.67 -24.47
C GLN A 176 -11.40 9.37 -25.64
N LYS A 177 -10.50 10.29 -25.98
CA LYS A 177 -9.47 10.04 -27.02
C LYS A 177 -8.52 8.91 -26.64
N MET A 178 -8.15 8.78 -25.37
CA MET A 178 -7.34 7.66 -24.88
C MET A 178 -8.11 6.33 -24.91
N ALA A 179 -9.39 6.34 -24.55
CA ALA A 179 -10.22 5.14 -24.59
C ALA A 179 -10.42 4.60 -26.02
N LEU A 180 -10.68 5.51 -26.98
CA LEU A 180 -10.75 5.16 -28.40
C LEU A 180 -9.42 4.56 -28.87
N PHE A 181 -8.30 5.22 -28.57
CA PHE A 181 -6.97 4.73 -28.92
C PHE A 181 -6.69 3.31 -28.36
N ALA A 182 -7.13 3.01 -27.14
CA ALA A 182 -6.97 1.69 -26.54
C ALA A 182 -7.86 0.61 -27.16
N GLY A 183 -9.12 0.96 -27.48
CA GLY A 183 -10.03 0.06 -28.19
C GLY A 183 -9.51 -0.29 -29.58
N ASP A 184 -8.91 0.67 -30.28
CA ASP A 184 -8.40 0.48 -31.64
C ASP A 184 -7.07 -0.27 -31.71
N LEU A 185 -6.29 -0.30 -30.62
CA LEU A 185 -5.05 -1.08 -30.53
C LEU A 185 -5.28 -2.56 -30.24
N GLU A 186 -6.51 -2.97 -29.89
CA GLU A 186 -6.84 -4.30 -29.35
C GLU A 186 -5.91 -4.70 -28.17
N ASP A 187 -5.40 -3.71 -27.42
CA ASP A 187 -4.49 -3.92 -26.29
C ASP A 187 -5.29 -3.99 -24.99
N ASP A 188 -5.71 -5.21 -24.64
CA ASP A 188 -6.53 -5.52 -23.45
C ASP A 188 -5.94 -4.94 -22.15
N TYR A 189 -4.61 -4.78 -22.06
CA TYR A 189 -3.96 -4.25 -20.87
C TYR A 189 -4.13 -2.73 -20.73
N ILE A 190 -4.02 -1.99 -21.84
CA ILE A 190 -4.30 -0.56 -21.84
C ILE A 190 -5.80 -0.31 -21.67
N GLY A 191 -6.65 -1.13 -22.31
CA GLY A 191 -8.09 -1.09 -22.10
C GLY A 191 -8.48 -1.29 -20.63
N ALA A 192 -7.86 -2.25 -19.95
CA ALA A 192 -8.05 -2.49 -18.52
C ALA A 192 -7.50 -1.34 -17.65
N LEU A 193 -6.32 -0.79 -17.98
CA LEU A 193 -5.74 0.36 -17.28
C LEU A 193 -6.65 1.59 -17.38
N ILE A 194 -7.18 1.85 -18.58
CA ILE A 194 -8.08 2.98 -18.82
C ILE A 194 -9.39 2.79 -18.07
N SER A 195 -10.02 1.62 -18.22
CA SER A 195 -11.26 1.28 -17.52
C SER A 195 -11.13 1.39 -16.00
N ARG A 196 -9.99 0.95 -15.44
CA ARG A 196 -9.75 0.97 -13.99
C ARG A 196 -9.47 2.38 -13.45
N LYS A 197 -8.69 3.19 -14.16
CA LYS A 197 -8.19 4.48 -13.64
C LYS A 197 -9.03 5.68 -14.05
N PHE A 198 -9.64 5.65 -15.22
CA PHE A 198 -10.34 6.81 -15.80
C PHE A 198 -11.86 6.72 -15.62
N GLY A 199 -12.37 5.56 -15.20
CA GLY A 199 -13.79 5.35 -14.86
C GLY A 199 -14.76 5.78 -15.97
N ALA A 200 -15.93 6.30 -15.58
CA ALA A 200 -16.96 6.77 -16.50
C ALA A 200 -16.55 7.99 -17.37
N ALA A 201 -15.42 8.64 -17.07
CA ALA A 201 -14.93 9.78 -17.85
C ALA A 201 -14.32 9.37 -19.20
N ALA A 202 -13.90 8.10 -19.32
CA ALA A 202 -13.38 7.50 -20.55
C ALA A 202 -14.47 6.87 -21.43
N ASP A 203 -15.72 6.79 -20.96
CA ASP A 203 -16.79 6.07 -21.64
C ASP A 203 -17.24 6.80 -22.92
N PRO A 204 -17.05 6.22 -24.12
CA PRO A 204 -17.60 6.75 -25.36
C PRO A 204 -19.12 6.52 -25.46
N GLY A 205 -19.69 5.72 -24.54
CA GLY A 205 -20.99 5.07 -24.64
C GLY A 205 -22.15 5.67 -23.84
N ALA A 206 -22.12 6.94 -23.43
CA ALA A 206 -23.31 7.60 -22.85
C ALA A 206 -24.49 7.77 -23.86
N SER A 207 -24.39 7.20 -25.06
CA SER A 207 -25.50 6.99 -25.98
C SER A 207 -25.28 5.80 -26.93
N LEU A 208 -24.97 4.60 -26.43
CA LEU A 208 -25.34 3.35 -27.12
C LEU A 208 -25.22 2.14 -26.20
N ASN A 209 -26.34 1.46 -26.04
CA ASN A 209 -26.56 0.26 -25.25
C ASN A 209 -25.46 -0.81 -25.45
N PHE A 210 -24.74 -1.15 -24.37
CA PHE A 210 -24.28 -2.52 -24.15
C PHE A 210 -24.70 -2.97 -22.76
N GLN A 211 -26.00 -3.20 -22.65
CA GLN A 211 -26.58 -4.06 -21.62
C GLN A 211 -26.17 -5.50 -21.90
N THR A 212 -25.59 -6.15 -20.88
CA THR A 212 -25.85 -7.57 -20.54
C THR A 212 -25.87 -8.58 -21.68
N THR A 213 -24.72 -9.13 -22.06
CA THR A 213 -24.61 -10.56 -22.45
C THR A 213 -23.15 -11.03 -22.51
N ARG A 214 -22.61 -11.49 -21.37
CA ARG A 214 -21.57 -12.55 -21.29
C ARG A 214 -21.24 -12.91 -19.83
N MET A 215 -22.29 -13.13 -19.03
CA MET A 215 -22.24 -14.00 -17.85
C MET A 215 -23.38 -14.99 -17.96
N ALA A 216 -23.23 -15.97 -18.86
CA ALA A 216 -23.99 -17.21 -18.90
C ALA A 216 -23.52 -18.02 -20.12
N LYS A 217 -22.53 -18.89 -19.90
CA LYS A 217 -22.44 -20.26 -20.42
C LYS A 217 -21.06 -20.81 -20.10
N SER A 218 -21.01 -21.55 -18.99
CA SER A 218 -20.15 -22.72 -18.86
C SER A 218 -20.62 -23.72 -19.90
N GLU A 219 -19.81 -23.96 -20.93
CA GLU A 219 -19.85 -25.18 -21.76
C GLU A 219 -18.53 -25.24 -22.55
N GLU A 220 -17.75 -26.27 -22.23
CA GLU A 220 -16.63 -26.90 -22.95
C GLU A 220 -15.98 -26.11 -24.10
N ALA A 221 -14.77 -25.59 -23.85
CA ALA A 221 -13.91 -25.12 -24.92
C ALA A 221 -13.28 -26.33 -25.64
N PRO A 222 -13.41 -26.44 -26.98
CA PRO A 222 -12.65 -27.41 -27.74
C PRO A 222 -11.17 -27.02 -27.72
N THR A 223 -10.35 -28.04 -27.53
CA THR A 223 -8.91 -28.05 -27.68
C THR A 223 -8.47 -27.44 -29.01
N THR A 224 -7.33 -26.76 -28.98
CA THR A 224 -6.49 -26.28 -30.11
C THR A 224 -6.87 -24.95 -30.78
N MET A 225 -6.34 -23.86 -30.22
CA MET A 225 -5.87 -22.70 -31.00
C MET A 225 -4.43 -22.40 -30.52
N PRO A 226 -3.45 -22.29 -31.42
CA PRO A 226 -2.09 -21.97 -31.00
C PRO A 226 -2.04 -20.48 -30.63
N GLU A 227 -1.77 -20.19 -29.36
CA GLU A 227 -1.38 -18.84 -28.94
C GLU A 227 -0.18 -18.41 -29.79
N LYS A 228 -0.36 -17.37 -30.61
CA LYS A 228 0.77 -16.60 -31.12
C LYS A 228 1.39 -15.90 -29.92
N SER A 229 2.32 -16.59 -29.26
CA SER A 229 3.18 -16.00 -28.25
C SER A 229 3.90 -14.81 -28.88
N LEU A 230 3.52 -13.60 -28.44
CA LEU A 230 4.29 -12.39 -28.67
C LEU A 230 5.65 -12.62 -28.03
N SER A 231 6.62 -13.01 -28.84
CA SER A 231 8.00 -13.18 -28.42
C SER A 231 8.59 -11.81 -28.11
N LEU A 232 8.46 -11.41 -26.84
CA LEU A 232 9.30 -10.38 -26.25
C LEU A 232 10.75 -10.82 -26.51
N ASN A 233 11.42 -10.16 -27.45
CA ASN A 233 12.82 -10.43 -27.81
C ASN A 233 13.73 -9.96 -26.66
N LEU A 234 13.64 -10.68 -25.54
CA LEU A 234 14.39 -10.46 -24.32
C LEU A 234 15.58 -11.42 -24.34
N ASN A 235 16.78 -10.87 -24.24
CA ASN A 235 17.96 -11.61 -23.80
C ASN A 235 17.58 -12.51 -22.60
N GLY A 236 18.08 -13.75 -22.53
CA GLY A 236 17.75 -14.72 -21.47
C GLY A 236 17.82 -14.17 -20.04
N LYS A 237 18.76 -13.26 -19.74
CA LYS A 237 18.84 -12.55 -18.45
C LYS A 237 17.67 -11.60 -18.22
N LYS A 238 17.23 -10.86 -19.25
CA LYS A 238 16.07 -9.97 -19.15
C LYS A 238 14.77 -10.77 -19.04
N TYR A 239 14.67 -11.90 -19.74
CA TYR A 239 13.54 -12.82 -19.62
C TYR A 239 13.44 -13.41 -18.21
N SER A 240 14.56 -13.90 -17.67
CA SER A 240 14.63 -14.39 -16.29
C SER A 240 14.20 -13.32 -15.28
N ASN A 241 14.73 -12.10 -15.37
CA ASN A 241 14.30 -11.00 -14.50
C ASN A 241 12.80 -10.68 -14.61
N TYR A 242 12.25 -10.72 -15.82
CA TYR A 242 10.83 -10.49 -16.06
C TYR A 242 9.97 -11.58 -15.42
N VAL A 243 10.37 -12.85 -15.53
CA VAL A 243 9.68 -13.97 -14.87
C VAL A 243 9.76 -13.85 -13.34
N SER A 244 10.92 -13.52 -12.78
CA SER A 244 11.07 -13.28 -11.34
C SER A 244 10.18 -12.12 -10.87
N LEU A 245 10.10 -11.03 -11.63
CA LEU A 245 9.21 -9.91 -11.31
C LEU A 245 7.74 -10.31 -11.34
N LYS A 246 7.31 -11.11 -12.34
CA LYS A 246 5.94 -11.65 -12.38
C LYS A 246 5.61 -12.46 -11.14
N LYS A 247 6.51 -13.36 -10.73
CA LYS A 247 6.36 -14.18 -9.52
C LYS A 247 6.23 -13.31 -8.28
N PHE A 248 7.12 -12.31 -8.14
CA PHE A 248 7.04 -11.34 -7.05
C PHE A 248 5.69 -10.60 -7.04
N ILE A 249 5.25 -10.01 -8.16
CA ILE A 249 3.98 -9.26 -8.22
C ILE A 249 2.81 -10.15 -7.83
N TRP A 250 2.77 -11.39 -8.35
CA TRP A 250 1.70 -12.33 -8.04
C TRP A 250 1.64 -12.63 -6.54
N LEU A 251 2.79 -12.97 -5.93
CA LEU A 251 2.89 -13.27 -4.51
C LEU A 251 2.53 -12.04 -3.67
N ASN A 252 3.14 -10.88 -3.97
CA ASN A 252 2.94 -9.64 -3.23
C ASN A 252 1.47 -9.20 -3.22
N PHE A 253 0.77 -9.36 -4.34
CA PHE A 253 -0.66 -9.08 -4.42
C PHE A 253 -1.49 -9.99 -3.50
N HIS A 254 -1.14 -11.27 -3.37
CA HIS A 254 -1.82 -12.17 -2.44
C HIS A 254 -1.55 -11.79 -0.98
N PHE A 255 -0.30 -11.40 -0.66
CA PHE A 255 0.08 -10.93 0.67
C PHE A 255 -0.61 -9.62 1.07
N GLN A 256 -0.80 -8.69 0.13
CA GLN A 256 -1.56 -7.45 0.34
C GLN A 256 -3.06 -7.73 0.56
N LEU A 257 -3.63 -8.69 -0.16
CA LEU A 257 -5.06 -8.99 -0.11
C LEU A 257 -5.46 -10.03 0.94
N TRP A 258 -4.55 -10.46 1.81
CA TRP A 258 -4.82 -11.49 2.83
C TRP A 258 -5.28 -12.83 2.23
N LYS A 259 -4.85 -13.14 0.99
CA LYS A 259 -5.20 -14.37 0.27
C LYS A 259 -4.11 -15.43 0.42
N MET A 260 -3.82 -15.78 1.67
CA MET A 260 -2.68 -16.62 2.07
C MET A 260 -3.14 -17.98 2.61
N ASP A 261 -4.08 -18.63 1.92
CA ASP A 261 -4.58 -19.94 2.35
C ASP A 261 -3.52 -21.06 2.20
N THR A 262 -3.84 -22.23 2.75
CA THR A 262 -3.01 -23.44 2.67
C THR A 262 -2.81 -23.94 1.23
N GLU A 263 -3.51 -23.39 0.25
CA GLU A 263 -3.39 -23.77 -1.16
C GLU A 263 -2.54 -22.78 -1.96
N MET A 264 -2.08 -21.68 -1.35
CA MET A 264 -1.37 -20.61 -2.05
C MET A 264 -0.12 -21.11 -2.79
N SER A 265 0.68 -22.00 -2.19
CA SER A 265 1.83 -22.62 -2.86
C SER A 265 1.40 -23.50 -4.04
N ARG A 266 0.30 -24.23 -3.92
CA ARG A 266 -0.26 -25.06 -5.00
C ARG A 266 -0.81 -24.20 -6.14
N ALA A 267 -1.51 -23.12 -5.81
CA ALA A 267 -2.00 -22.13 -6.76
C ALA A 267 -0.82 -21.45 -7.49
N PHE A 268 0.25 -21.10 -6.77
CA PHE A 268 1.48 -20.55 -7.33
C PHE A 268 2.15 -21.53 -8.31
N MET A 269 2.33 -22.78 -7.91
CA MET A 269 2.91 -23.82 -8.76
C MET A 269 2.11 -24.03 -10.05
N THR A 270 0.78 -24.06 -9.93
CA THR A 270 -0.13 -24.24 -11.07
C THR A 270 -0.09 -23.03 -12.00
N PHE A 271 -0.14 -21.81 -11.45
CA PHE A 271 -0.14 -20.57 -12.23
C PHE A 271 1.15 -20.38 -13.04
N PHE A 272 2.30 -20.80 -12.50
CA PHE A 272 3.60 -20.69 -13.16
C PHE A 272 4.06 -21.98 -13.85
N ASN A 273 3.21 -23.00 -13.97
CA ASN A 273 3.53 -24.31 -14.57
C ASN A 273 4.82 -24.92 -14.01
N LEU A 274 4.98 -24.89 -12.68
CA LEU A 274 6.16 -25.43 -12.00
C LEU A 274 6.07 -26.95 -11.76
N GLN A 275 4.93 -27.56 -12.10
CA GLN A 275 4.66 -28.98 -11.84
C GLN A 275 5.55 -29.92 -12.65
N ASP A 276 6.07 -29.46 -13.79
CA ASP A 276 6.95 -30.24 -14.68
C ASP A 276 8.42 -30.22 -14.24
N LEU A 277 8.77 -29.44 -13.20
CA LEU A 277 10.13 -29.38 -12.68
C LEU A 277 10.48 -30.64 -11.87
N SER A 278 11.76 -30.98 -11.85
CA SER A 278 12.26 -31.97 -10.89
C SER A 278 11.96 -31.51 -9.45
N HIS A 279 11.78 -32.43 -8.50
CA HIS A 279 11.45 -32.05 -7.12
C HIS A 279 12.50 -31.12 -6.49
N THR A 280 13.78 -31.32 -6.81
CA THR A 280 14.89 -30.49 -6.32
C THR A 280 14.87 -29.10 -6.96
N ASP A 281 14.62 -29.00 -8.27
CA ASP A 281 14.46 -27.71 -8.96
C ASP A 281 13.21 -26.97 -8.49
N LEU A 282 12.11 -27.69 -8.23
CA LEU A 282 10.87 -27.13 -7.70
C LEU A 282 11.10 -26.52 -6.32
N ALA A 283 11.74 -27.25 -5.39
CA ALA A 283 12.04 -26.73 -4.06
C ALA A 283 12.94 -25.51 -4.12
N LYS A 284 13.98 -25.55 -4.96
CA LYS A 284 14.86 -24.39 -5.17
C LYS A 284 14.08 -23.20 -5.71
N GLU A 285 13.23 -23.41 -6.70
CA GLU A 285 12.43 -22.34 -7.31
C GLU A 285 11.44 -21.72 -6.32
N LEU A 286 10.78 -22.54 -5.48
CA LEU A 286 9.90 -22.06 -4.42
C LEU A 286 10.69 -21.24 -3.39
N ILE A 287 11.74 -21.82 -2.80
CA ILE A 287 12.57 -21.16 -1.78
C ILE A 287 13.10 -19.81 -2.32
N CYS A 288 13.67 -19.81 -3.52
CA CYS A 288 14.19 -18.59 -4.14
C CYS A 288 13.09 -17.58 -4.47
N SER A 289 11.92 -18.01 -4.94
CA SER A 289 10.80 -17.11 -5.24
C SER A 289 10.29 -16.41 -3.98
N PHE A 290 10.15 -17.15 -2.88
CA PHE A 290 9.63 -16.60 -1.62
C PHE A 290 10.66 -15.73 -0.90
N LEU A 291 11.90 -16.19 -0.72
CA LEU A 291 12.94 -15.42 -0.04
C LEU A 291 13.29 -14.16 -0.84
N ASN A 292 13.59 -14.28 -2.14
CA ASN A 292 13.92 -13.08 -2.94
C ASN A 292 12.70 -12.15 -3.07
N GLY A 293 11.48 -12.70 -3.12
CA GLY A 293 10.26 -11.91 -3.10
C GLY A 293 10.14 -11.05 -1.84
N ALA A 294 10.43 -11.62 -0.66
CA ALA A 294 10.47 -10.90 0.60
C ALA A 294 11.56 -9.80 0.61
N ALA A 295 12.76 -10.06 0.07
CA ALA A 295 13.79 -9.02 -0.12
C ALA A 295 13.27 -7.85 -0.97
N VAL A 296 12.62 -8.16 -2.09
CA VAL A 296 12.09 -7.15 -3.01
C VAL A 296 10.99 -6.33 -2.32
N ALA A 297 10.07 -6.96 -1.59
CA ALA A 297 9.03 -6.27 -0.81
C ALA A 297 9.63 -5.25 0.17
N VAL A 298 10.65 -5.67 0.94
CA VAL A 298 11.33 -4.78 1.89
C VAL A 298 12.04 -3.62 1.17
N ARG A 299 12.71 -3.88 0.04
CA ARG A 299 13.40 -2.84 -0.75
C ARG A 299 12.45 -1.83 -1.38
N LEU A 300 11.25 -2.27 -1.76
CA LEU A 300 10.21 -1.40 -2.32
C LEU A 300 9.49 -0.57 -1.25
N GLY A 301 9.72 -0.86 0.04
CA GLY A 301 9.05 -0.15 1.12
C GLY A 301 7.56 -0.49 1.19
N GLU A 302 7.21 -1.76 0.95
CA GLU A 302 5.85 -2.26 1.16
C GLU A 302 5.36 -2.01 2.60
N GLU A 303 4.04 -1.97 2.77
CA GLU A 303 3.43 -1.72 4.08
C GLU A 303 3.91 -2.74 5.14
N PRO A 304 4.07 -2.33 6.42
CA PRO A 304 4.62 -3.20 7.46
C PRO A 304 3.91 -4.55 7.62
N TYR A 305 2.58 -4.58 7.45
CA TYR A 305 1.80 -5.81 7.52
C TYR A 305 2.08 -6.75 6.34
N VAL A 306 2.38 -6.23 5.15
CA VAL A 306 2.70 -7.04 3.97
C VAL A 306 4.04 -7.74 4.18
N ILE A 307 5.03 -6.99 4.68
CA ILE A 307 6.34 -7.54 5.07
C ILE A 307 6.18 -8.62 6.15
N PHE A 308 5.29 -8.39 7.13
CA PHE A 308 4.96 -9.39 8.13
C PHE A 308 4.35 -10.65 7.48
N ASN A 309 3.39 -10.50 6.56
CA ASN A 309 2.71 -11.63 5.92
C ASN A 309 3.70 -12.49 5.12
N TRP A 310 4.63 -11.86 4.37
CA TRP A 310 5.75 -12.55 3.70
C TRP A 310 6.55 -13.41 4.69
N LYS A 311 7.03 -12.78 5.76
CA LYS A 311 7.82 -13.46 6.79
C LYS A 311 7.02 -14.60 7.43
N ASN A 312 5.79 -14.36 7.84
CA ASN A 312 5.00 -15.37 8.55
C ASN A 312 4.71 -16.58 7.66
N PHE A 313 4.35 -16.37 6.39
CA PHE A 313 4.13 -17.45 5.43
C PHE A 313 5.38 -18.31 5.23
N ILE A 314 6.55 -17.66 5.05
CA ILE A 314 7.84 -18.35 4.91
C ILE A 314 8.13 -19.23 6.13
N LEU A 315 7.92 -18.70 7.34
CA LEU A 315 8.21 -19.43 8.57
C LEU A 315 7.20 -20.54 8.90
N THR A 316 5.98 -20.47 8.38
CA THR A 316 4.90 -21.38 8.77
C THR A 316 4.49 -22.32 7.63
N HIS A 317 3.95 -21.76 6.55
CA HIS A 317 3.33 -22.50 5.45
C HIS A 317 4.37 -23.07 4.50
N LEU A 318 5.36 -22.27 4.09
CA LEU A 318 6.35 -22.70 3.09
C LEU A 318 7.14 -23.93 3.53
N ALA A 319 7.57 -24.00 4.80
CA ALA A 319 8.27 -25.16 5.34
C ALA A 319 7.37 -26.41 5.36
N GLN A 320 6.08 -26.24 5.67
CA GLN A 320 5.12 -27.34 5.64
C GLN A 320 4.84 -27.81 4.19
N ASP A 321 4.65 -26.88 3.26
CA ASP A 321 4.40 -27.17 1.84
C ASP A 321 5.58 -27.92 1.22
N LEU A 322 6.82 -27.54 1.58
CA LEU A 322 8.02 -28.25 1.17
C LEU A 322 8.06 -29.68 1.73
N LYS A 323 7.62 -29.89 2.98
CA LYS A 323 7.52 -31.24 3.58
C LYS A 323 6.51 -32.11 2.83
N GLU A 324 5.36 -31.54 2.46
CA GLU A 324 4.33 -32.26 1.68
C GLU A 324 4.86 -32.66 0.30
N ILE A 325 5.62 -31.78 -0.37
CA ILE A 325 6.29 -32.08 -1.65
C ILE A 325 7.26 -33.26 -1.48
N VAL A 326 8.09 -33.26 -0.44
CA VAL A 326 9.02 -34.38 -0.14
C VAL A 326 8.26 -35.69 0.06
N LEU A 327 7.25 -35.70 0.91
CA LEU A 327 6.48 -36.91 1.22
C LEU A 327 5.80 -37.49 -0.02
N SER A 328 5.34 -36.64 -0.93
CA SER A 328 4.75 -37.06 -2.20
C SER A 328 5.74 -37.70 -3.19
N SER A 329 7.04 -37.41 -3.04
CA SER A 329 8.09 -37.85 -3.97
C SER A 329 8.68 -39.23 -3.65
N HIS A 330 8.39 -39.81 -2.47
CA HIS A 330 9.03 -41.03 -1.93
C HIS A 330 10.57 -41.01 -1.91
N ALA A 331 11.20 -39.88 -2.19
CA ALA A 331 12.65 -39.69 -2.26
C ALA A 331 13.10 -38.86 -1.06
N VAL A 332 13.11 -39.46 0.14
CA VAL A 332 13.85 -38.90 1.28
C VAL A 332 15.31 -39.34 1.14
N ASP A 333 15.99 -38.85 0.10
CA ASP A 333 17.43 -39.08 -0.10
C ASP A 333 18.26 -37.93 0.48
N HIS A 334 19.52 -38.22 0.81
CA HIS A 334 20.52 -37.26 1.30
C HIS A 334 20.66 -36.00 0.42
N GLU A 335 20.28 -36.06 -0.86
CA GLU A 335 20.29 -34.92 -1.79
C GLU A 335 19.29 -33.81 -1.42
N TRP A 336 18.20 -34.12 -0.71
CA TRP A 336 17.19 -33.12 -0.36
C TRP A 336 17.71 -32.10 0.66
N HIS A 337 18.38 -32.58 1.71
CA HIS A 337 18.95 -31.72 2.75
C HIS A 337 19.96 -30.74 2.15
N GLU A 338 20.81 -31.22 1.23
CA GLU A 338 21.76 -30.38 0.49
C GLU A 338 21.04 -29.39 -0.42
N THR A 339 20.00 -29.80 -1.14
CA THR A 339 19.24 -28.93 -2.04
C THR A 339 18.58 -27.77 -1.29
N VAL A 340 17.86 -28.05 -0.20
CA VAL A 340 17.20 -27.01 0.62
C VAL A 340 18.23 -26.08 1.24
N SER A 341 19.29 -26.63 1.82
CA SER A 341 20.38 -25.84 2.41
C SER A 341 21.07 -24.96 1.36
N ALA A 342 21.35 -25.48 0.16
CA ALA A 342 21.97 -24.73 -0.92
C ALA A 342 21.04 -23.64 -1.47
N ALA A 343 19.75 -23.90 -1.59
CA ALA A 343 18.76 -22.90 -2.03
C ALA A 343 18.65 -21.73 -1.04
N ILE A 344 18.56 -22.01 0.26
CA ILE A 344 18.50 -20.97 1.30
C ILE A 344 19.79 -20.14 1.31
N THR A 345 20.96 -20.80 1.31
CA THR A 345 22.27 -20.13 1.30
C THR A 345 22.58 -19.41 -0.01
N SER A 346 21.88 -19.71 -1.11
CA SER A 346 21.98 -18.93 -2.34
C SER A 346 21.28 -17.56 -2.25
N CYS A 347 20.32 -17.41 -1.32
CA CYS A 347 19.54 -16.19 -1.13
C CYS A 347 20.20 -15.24 -0.12
N ASN A 348 21.43 -14.79 -0.38
CA ASN A 348 22.23 -13.95 0.55
C ASN A 348 21.96 -12.45 0.44
N ASP A 349 20.70 -12.04 0.29
CA ASP A 349 20.38 -10.62 0.26
C ASP A 349 20.59 -9.99 1.65
N LEU A 350 21.43 -8.95 1.74
CA LEU A 350 21.71 -8.23 2.99
C LEU A 350 20.43 -7.73 3.67
N VAL A 351 19.39 -7.42 2.89
CA VAL A 351 18.10 -6.96 3.38
C VAL A 351 17.37 -8.05 4.18
N ILE A 352 17.62 -9.33 3.89
CA ILE A 352 17.01 -10.49 4.56
C ILE A 352 17.88 -10.96 5.73
N THR A 353 19.20 -10.77 5.64
CA THR A 353 20.15 -11.27 6.64
C THR A 353 20.46 -10.27 7.76
N GLU A 354 20.23 -8.97 7.56
CA GLU A 354 20.59 -7.90 8.51
C GLU A 354 19.44 -6.96 8.89
N THR A 355 18.19 -7.29 8.55
CA THR A 355 17.03 -6.44 8.86
C THR A 355 16.89 -6.16 10.36
N LYS A 356 16.92 -4.89 10.76
CA LYS A 356 16.46 -4.45 12.09
C LYS A 356 15.00 -4.06 11.98
N ILE A 357 14.08 -4.99 12.26
CA ILE A 357 12.64 -4.73 12.20
C ILE A 357 12.19 -4.10 13.52
N GLY A 358 11.47 -2.98 13.45
CA GLY A 358 10.73 -2.42 14.60
C GLY A 358 11.57 -1.90 15.78
N GLY A 359 12.80 -1.43 15.54
CA GLY A 359 13.64 -0.82 16.59
C GLY A 359 14.32 -1.82 17.54
N VAL A 360 14.27 -3.12 17.23
CA VAL A 360 14.99 -4.16 18.00
C VAL A 360 16.50 -4.04 17.74
N LYS A 361 17.31 -4.19 18.81
CA LYS A 361 18.78 -4.04 18.75
C LYS A 361 19.47 -5.16 17.97
N GLU A 362 18.86 -6.35 17.92
CA GLU A 362 19.41 -7.55 17.29
C GLU A 362 18.98 -7.66 15.81
N SER A 363 19.89 -8.09 14.96
CA SER A 363 19.64 -8.32 13.53
C SER A 363 18.74 -9.54 13.34
N TYR A 364 17.63 -9.36 12.62
CA TYR A 364 16.72 -10.43 12.25
C TYR A 364 17.15 -11.05 10.91
N ASN A 365 17.65 -12.27 10.95
CA ASN A 365 18.05 -13.03 9.76
C ASN A 365 16.95 -14.02 9.36
N LEU A 366 16.17 -13.68 8.34
CA LEU A 366 15.05 -14.52 7.88
C LEU A 366 15.52 -15.87 7.31
N ASN A 367 16.71 -15.96 6.70
CA ASN A 367 17.25 -17.23 6.22
C ASN A 367 17.52 -18.19 7.38
N LYS A 368 18.13 -17.69 8.45
CA LYS A 368 18.39 -18.45 9.67
C LYS A 368 17.09 -18.97 10.28
N GLU A 369 16.10 -18.10 10.40
CA GLU A 369 14.80 -18.43 10.98
C GLU A 369 13.99 -19.41 10.11
N PHE A 370 14.03 -19.24 8.79
CA PHE A 370 13.41 -20.18 7.86
C PHE A 370 14.10 -21.54 7.90
N MET A 371 15.43 -21.58 7.96
CA MET A 371 16.19 -22.82 8.09
C MET A 371 15.87 -23.52 9.43
N ARG A 372 15.66 -22.77 10.51
CA ARG A 372 15.16 -23.32 11.79
C ARG A 372 13.74 -23.88 11.67
N SER A 373 12.85 -23.24 10.90
CA SER A 373 11.53 -23.82 10.61
C SER A 373 11.62 -25.13 9.83
N CYS A 374 12.50 -25.20 8.82
CA CYS A 374 12.80 -26.44 8.10
C CYS A 374 13.34 -27.54 9.04
N LEU A 375 14.16 -27.18 10.04
CA LEU A 375 14.63 -28.11 11.06
C LEU A 375 13.47 -28.67 11.89
N HIS A 376 12.53 -27.83 12.33
CA HIS A 376 11.32 -28.28 13.06
C HIS A 376 10.42 -29.18 12.22
N GLN A 377 10.41 -29.00 10.89
CA GLN A 377 9.67 -29.84 9.95
C GLN A 377 10.45 -31.09 9.49
N GLU A 378 11.66 -31.33 10.02
CA GLU A 378 12.53 -32.46 9.65
C GLU A 378 12.96 -32.44 8.17
N LEU A 379 12.98 -31.26 7.54
CA LEU A 379 13.44 -31.08 6.15
C LEU A 379 14.97 -30.97 6.02
N ILE A 380 15.65 -30.67 7.13
CA ILE A 380 17.10 -30.60 7.24
C ILE A 380 17.53 -31.23 8.57
N SER A 381 18.77 -31.71 8.64
CA SER A 381 19.32 -32.25 9.89
C SER A 381 19.91 -31.15 10.78
N LEU A 382 20.03 -31.45 12.08
CA LEU A 382 20.67 -30.56 13.05
C LEU A 382 22.14 -30.32 12.70
N GLU A 383 22.87 -31.34 12.21
CA GLU A 383 24.27 -31.17 11.81
C GLU A 383 24.39 -30.17 10.66
N LYS A 384 23.47 -30.22 9.70
CA LYS A 384 23.48 -29.29 8.55
C LYS A 384 23.15 -27.86 8.96
N TYR A 385 22.19 -27.68 9.88
CA TYR A 385 21.87 -26.37 10.43
C TYR A 385 23.07 -25.76 11.16
N ILE A 386 23.75 -26.53 12.02
CA ILE A 386 24.95 -26.09 12.73
C ILE A 386 26.12 -25.82 11.77
N GLN A 387 26.26 -26.59 10.69
CA GLN A 387 27.27 -26.34 9.67
C GLN A 387 27.10 -24.96 9.01
N VAL A 388 25.86 -24.55 8.73
CA VAL A 388 25.56 -23.25 8.12
C VAL A 388 25.59 -22.11 9.15
N PHE A 389 25.17 -22.38 10.39
CA PHE A 389 25.15 -21.39 11.48
C PHE A 389 25.92 -21.88 12.73
N PRO A 390 27.27 -21.85 12.71
CA PRO A 390 28.08 -22.41 13.81
C PRO A 390 27.85 -21.75 15.17
N SER A 391 27.42 -20.48 15.18
CA SER A 391 27.15 -19.71 16.41
C SER A 391 26.02 -20.31 17.26
N GLU A 392 25.20 -21.19 16.70
CA GLU A 392 24.07 -21.83 17.39
C GLU A 392 24.45 -23.15 18.06
N ALA A 393 25.64 -23.68 17.82
CA ALA A 393 26.07 -24.99 18.32
C ALA A 393 26.03 -25.10 19.84
N GLU A 394 26.24 -23.99 20.56
CA GLU A 394 26.22 -23.95 22.03
C GLU A 394 24.79 -23.90 22.60
N ASN A 395 23.81 -23.46 21.81
CA ASN A 395 22.44 -23.21 22.25
C ASN A 395 21.45 -24.29 21.81
N LEU A 396 21.85 -25.18 20.90
CA LEU A 396 21.00 -26.21 20.32
C LEU A 396 21.61 -27.60 20.53
N SER A 397 20.82 -28.50 21.11
CA SER A 397 21.13 -29.92 21.23
C SER A 397 19.95 -30.76 20.74
N THR A 398 20.18 -32.05 20.44
CA THR A 398 19.12 -32.95 19.99
C THR A 398 18.00 -33.09 21.02
N SER A 399 18.33 -33.05 22.33
CA SER A 399 17.33 -33.10 23.40
C SER A 399 16.52 -31.80 23.52
N ILE A 400 17.16 -30.64 23.34
CA ILE A 400 16.48 -29.34 23.31
C ILE A 400 15.54 -29.30 22.10
N LEU A 401 16.01 -29.68 20.91
CA LEU A 401 15.21 -29.69 19.69
C LEU A 401 14.01 -30.64 19.81
N ALA A 402 14.20 -31.84 20.37
CA ALA A 402 13.11 -32.78 20.62
C ALA A 402 12.08 -32.20 21.60
N HIS A 403 12.52 -31.52 22.66
CA HIS A 403 11.64 -30.84 23.59
C HIS A 403 10.91 -29.65 22.94
N GLU A 404 11.58 -28.87 22.10
CA GLU A 404 10.96 -27.81 21.31
C GLU A 404 9.86 -28.38 20.43
N ILE A 405 10.17 -29.37 19.59
CA ILE A 405 9.22 -30.05 18.69
C ILE A 405 8.02 -30.62 19.45
N GLU A 406 8.24 -31.23 20.62
CA GLU A 406 7.13 -31.75 21.44
C GLU A 406 6.26 -30.61 21.98
N ASN A 407 6.87 -29.54 22.49
CA ASN A 407 6.15 -28.33 22.88
C ASN A 407 5.42 -27.67 21.69
N LEU A 408 5.94 -27.82 20.45
CA LEU A 408 5.26 -27.33 19.25
C LEU A 408 3.91 -28.04 19.03
N ARG A 409 3.82 -29.33 19.36
CA ARG A 409 2.61 -30.16 19.16
C ARG A 409 1.51 -29.85 20.18
N LEU A 410 1.86 -29.36 21.37
CA LEU A 410 0.91 -29.02 22.43
C LEU A 410 0.17 -27.69 22.16
N THR A 411 -0.97 -27.78 21.46
CA THR A 411 -1.83 -26.61 21.16
C THR A 411 -2.74 -26.21 22.33
N GLU A 412 -2.99 -27.12 23.27
CA GLU A 412 -3.91 -26.90 24.41
C GLU A 412 -3.41 -25.85 25.40
N LEU A 413 -2.08 -25.69 25.54
CA LEU A 413 -1.46 -24.70 26.43
C LEU A 413 -1.89 -23.27 26.12
N ILE A 414 -1.96 -22.89 24.82
CA ILE A 414 -2.43 -21.55 24.42
C ILE A 414 -3.87 -21.32 24.83
N THR A 415 -4.71 -22.35 24.74
CA THR A 415 -6.12 -22.21 25.13
C THR A 415 -6.24 -21.98 26.64
N ALA A 416 -5.49 -22.74 27.45
CA ALA A 416 -5.50 -22.58 28.89
C ALA A 416 -4.96 -21.21 29.33
N GLU A 417 -3.84 -20.76 28.75
CA GLU A 417 -3.24 -19.45 29.06
C GLU A 417 -4.10 -18.28 28.59
N PHE A 418 -4.68 -18.35 27.40
CA PHE A 418 -5.60 -17.32 26.90
C PHE A 418 -6.83 -17.21 27.81
N LYS A 419 -7.41 -18.35 28.21
CA LYS A 419 -8.56 -18.38 29.10
C LYS A 419 -8.25 -17.82 30.49
N SER A 420 -7.12 -18.20 31.08
CA SER A 420 -6.77 -17.78 32.43
C SER A 420 -6.42 -16.29 32.52
N ARG A 421 -5.93 -15.67 31.44
CA ARG A 421 -5.51 -14.26 31.44
C ARG A 421 -6.54 -13.28 30.88
N LEU A 422 -7.55 -13.75 30.14
CA LEU A 422 -8.51 -12.86 29.47
C LEU A 422 -9.98 -13.33 29.59
N GLU A 423 -10.28 -14.58 29.27
CA GLU A 423 -11.67 -15.06 29.25
C GLU A 423 -12.27 -15.14 30.67
N ASN A 424 -11.54 -15.74 31.61
CA ASN A 424 -11.99 -16.04 32.96
C ASN A 424 -11.69 -14.93 33.97
N VAL A 425 -10.94 -13.90 33.57
CA VAL A 425 -10.63 -12.75 34.44
C VAL A 425 -11.84 -11.82 34.47
N ASN A 426 -12.26 -11.41 35.67
CA ASN A 426 -13.24 -10.35 35.83
C ASN A 426 -12.48 -9.00 35.94
N PRO A 427 -12.63 -8.09 34.96
CA PRO A 427 -11.94 -6.79 34.98
C PRO A 427 -12.34 -5.90 36.16
N GLU A 428 -13.52 -6.13 36.77
CA GLU A 428 -13.98 -5.41 37.98
C GLU A 428 -13.07 -5.66 39.20
N PHE A 429 -12.43 -6.83 39.28
CA PHE A 429 -11.65 -7.26 40.45
C PHE A 429 -10.16 -7.47 40.15
N THR A 430 -9.74 -7.31 38.89
CA THR A 430 -8.35 -7.53 38.49
C THR A 430 -7.99 -6.46 37.50
N SER A 431 -6.98 -5.65 37.83
CA SER A 431 -6.51 -4.63 36.91
C SER A 431 -5.81 -5.23 35.68
N LEU A 432 -5.73 -4.46 34.59
CA LEU A 432 -5.00 -4.88 33.38
C LEU A 432 -3.52 -5.20 33.69
N GLN A 433 -2.89 -4.47 34.62
CA GLN A 433 -1.51 -4.71 35.03
C GLN A 433 -1.37 -6.04 35.77
N GLU A 434 -2.25 -6.33 36.73
CA GLU A 434 -2.24 -7.59 37.48
C GLU A 434 -2.50 -8.81 36.60
N SER A 435 -3.33 -8.66 35.56
CA SER A 435 -3.56 -9.73 34.57
C SER A 435 -2.29 -10.14 33.81
N ASN A 436 -1.27 -9.27 33.76
CA ASN A 436 -0.05 -9.43 32.97
C ASN A 436 -0.34 -9.75 31.47
N LEU A 437 -1.50 -9.31 30.97
CA LEU A 437 -2.00 -9.63 29.63
C LEU A 437 -1.10 -9.08 28.53
N ILE A 438 -0.70 -7.81 28.67
CA ILE A 438 0.16 -7.14 27.69
C ILE A 438 1.53 -7.82 27.61
N ASP A 439 2.11 -8.18 28.75
CA ASP A 439 3.43 -8.82 28.79
C ASP A 439 3.38 -10.25 28.22
N TYR A 440 2.29 -10.99 28.49
CA TYR A 440 2.05 -12.27 27.85
C TYR A 440 2.07 -12.15 26.32
N PHE A 441 1.30 -11.21 25.76
CA PHE A 441 1.24 -10.99 24.32
C PHE A 441 2.52 -10.42 23.73
N LYS A 442 3.28 -9.59 24.45
CA LYS A 442 4.61 -9.12 24.03
C LYS A 442 5.62 -10.25 23.93
N ASN A 443 5.56 -11.22 24.86
CA ASN A 443 6.50 -12.33 24.91
C ASN A 443 6.19 -13.44 23.91
N LEU A 444 4.91 -13.64 23.56
CA LEU A 444 4.49 -14.73 22.69
C LEU A 444 5.24 -14.79 21.34
N PRO A 445 5.42 -13.67 20.58
CA PRO A 445 6.21 -13.65 19.34
C PRO A 445 7.69 -13.99 19.48
N LEU A 446 8.25 -13.88 20.69
CA LEU A 446 9.65 -14.20 20.99
C LEU A 446 9.86 -15.71 21.20
N THR A 447 8.78 -16.46 21.39
CA THR A 447 8.81 -17.91 21.55
C THR A 447 8.69 -18.64 20.22
N ASN A 448 8.71 -19.98 20.27
CA ASN A 448 8.49 -20.85 19.10
C ASN A 448 7.08 -20.72 18.49
N PHE A 449 6.16 -19.96 19.09
CA PHE A 449 4.85 -19.60 18.52
C PHE A 449 4.94 -19.10 17.06
N ARG A 450 6.00 -18.35 16.72
CA ARG A 450 6.18 -17.77 15.38
C ARG A 450 6.35 -18.79 14.26
N PHE A 451 6.70 -20.04 14.58
CA PHE A 451 6.87 -21.11 13.59
C PHE A 451 5.61 -21.97 13.43
N LEU A 452 4.55 -21.71 14.19
CA LEU A 452 3.44 -22.65 14.35
C LEU A 452 2.12 -22.11 13.84
N ASN A 453 1.78 -22.53 12.62
CA ASN A 453 0.50 -22.22 12.01
C ASN A 453 -0.69 -22.63 12.89
N ALA A 454 -0.69 -23.87 13.39
CA ALA A 454 -1.79 -24.40 14.21
C ALA A 454 -2.04 -23.57 15.48
N LYS A 455 -0.97 -23.12 16.16
CA LYS A 455 -1.06 -22.27 17.35
C LYS A 455 -1.54 -20.86 17.02
N GLN A 456 -1.09 -20.29 15.90
CA GLN A 456 -1.56 -19.00 15.41
C GLN A 456 -3.06 -19.06 15.03
N CYS A 457 -3.47 -20.10 14.28
CA CYS A 457 -4.88 -20.36 13.96
C CYS A 457 -5.74 -20.48 15.22
N LYS A 458 -5.25 -21.23 16.23
CA LYS A 458 -5.98 -21.39 17.49
C LYS A 458 -6.13 -20.06 18.23
N LEU A 459 -5.07 -19.25 18.30
CA LEU A 459 -5.13 -17.92 18.90
C LEU A 459 -6.14 -17.02 18.18
N ALA A 460 -6.13 -17.03 16.84
CA ALA A 460 -7.06 -16.25 16.04
C ALA A 460 -8.51 -16.66 16.28
N GLN A 461 -8.80 -17.97 16.32
CA GLN A 461 -10.12 -18.50 16.66
C GLN A 461 -10.58 -18.10 18.07
N LEU A 462 -9.69 -18.22 19.07
CA LEU A 462 -10.01 -17.83 20.45
C LEU A 462 -10.30 -16.33 20.54
N SER A 463 -9.51 -15.50 19.85
CA SER A 463 -9.70 -14.05 19.82
C SER A 463 -11.01 -13.68 19.13
N GLU A 464 -11.34 -14.30 18.00
CA GLU A 464 -12.58 -14.05 17.27
C GLU A 464 -13.82 -14.41 18.12
N ASN A 465 -13.82 -15.61 18.72
CA ASN A 465 -14.91 -16.07 19.58
C ASN A 465 -15.07 -15.18 20.81
N LEU A 466 -13.96 -14.73 21.40
CA LEU A 466 -13.99 -13.83 22.55
C LEU A 466 -14.59 -12.47 22.16
N ILE A 467 -14.19 -11.88 21.03
CA ILE A 467 -14.76 -10.62 20.55
C ILE A 467 -16.27 -10.77 20.33
N ASP A 468 -16.72 -11.87 19.72
CA ASP A 468 -18.15 -12.13 19.53
C ASP A 468 -18.92 -12.21 20.84
N ASN A 469 -18.35 -12.91 21.84
CA ASN A 469 -18.96 -13.01 23.17
C ASN A 469 -19.00 -11.65 23.88
N ILE A 470 -17.89 -10.90 23.90
CA ILE A 470 -17.79 -9.59 24.53
C ILE A 470 -18.80 -8.60 23.92
N VAL A 471 -18.88 -8.56 22.59
CA VAL A 471 -19.82 -7.67 21.86
C VAL A 471 -21.27 -8.05 22.15
N ARG A 472 -21.59 -9.35 22.18
CA ARG A 472 -22.94 -9.85 22.53
C ARG A 472 -23.32 -9.53 23.98
N GLU A 473 -22.36 -9.64 24.90
CA GLU A 473 -22.53 -9.38 26.33
C GLU A 473 -22.45 -7.88 26.67
N LYS A 474 -22.08 -7.02 25.71
CA LYS A 474 -21.84 -5.58 25.90
C LYS A 474 -20.82 -5.26 26.99
N ASN A 475 -19.79 -6.11 27.14
CA ASN A 475 -18.76 -5.92 28.17
C ASN A 475 -17.69 -4.91 27.71
N ASN A 476 -17.91 -3.62 27.99
CA ASN A 476 -17.03 -2.52 27.58
C ASN A 476 -15.60 -2.65 28.13
N GLU A 477 -15.42 -3.17 29.35
CA GLU A 477 -14.11 -3.29 29.99
C GLU A 477 -13.24 -4.36 29.32
N LYS A 478 -13.80 -5.54 29.05
CA LYS A 478 -13.07 -6.59 28.29
C LYS A 478 -12.80 -6.14 26.86
N LEU A 479 -13.70 -5.36 26.25
CA LEU A 479 -13.50 -4.78 24.93
C LEU A 479 -12.37 -3.73 24.91
N ARG A 480 -12.26 -2.95 25.99
CA ARG A 480 -11.13 -2.03 26.23
C ARG A 480 -9.83 -2.81 26.37
N TRP A 481 -9.80 -3.91 27.11
CA TRP A 481 -8.58 -4.72 27.29
C TRP A 481 -8.05 -5.30 25.98
N ILE A 482 -8.91 -5.91 25.16
CA ILE A 482 -8.49 -6.45 23.86
C ILE A 482 -8.08 -5.33 22.88
N SER A 483 -8.75 -4.18 22.93
CA SER A 483 -8.35 -2.97 22.20
C SER A 483 -6.94 -2.51 22.60
N LEU A 484 -6.63 -2.49 23.90
CA LEU A 484 -5.30 -2.14 24.40
C LEU A 484 -4.23 -3.15 24.00
N VAL A 485 -4.57 -4.45 23.94
CA VAL A 485 -3.65 -5.48 23.42
C VAL A 485 -3.27 -5.16 21.97
N PHE A 486 -4.25 -4.89 21.10
CA PHE A 486 -3.98 -4.58 19.69
C PHE A 486 -3.22 -3.26 19.51
N LEU A 487 -3.47 -2.26 20.36
CA LEU A 487 -2.73 -1.00 20.36
C LEU A 487 -1.27 -1.16 20.82
N ASN A 488 -1.02 -1.93 21.87
CA ASN A 488 0.31 -2.05 22.48
C ASN A 488 1.17 -3.15 21.87
N VAL A 489 0.56 -4.13 21.20
CA VAL A 489 1.25 -5.29 20.63
C VAL A 489 0.80 -5.54 19.17
N PRO A 490 1.15 -4.67 18.21
CA PRO A 490 0.74 -4.82 16.81
C PRO A 490 1.20 -6.14 16.15
N SER A 491 2.29 -6.73 16.64
CA SER A 491 2.77 -8.04 16.19
C SER A 491 1.75 -9.16 16.44
N ILE A 492 0.98 -9.11 17.52
CA ILE A 492 -0.07 -10.09 17.81
C ILE A 492 -1.31 -9.86 16.94
N ALA A 493 -1.70 -8.60 16.73
CA ALA A 493 -2.75 -8.27 15.77
C ALA A 493 -2.41 -8.81 14.37
N ASN A 494 -1.16 -8.65 13.93
CA ASN A 494 -0.64 -9.25 12.70
C ASN A 494 -0.84 -10.77 12.65
N PHE A 495 -0.44 -11.52 13.69
CA PHE A 495 -0.64 -12.97 13.73
C PHE A 495 -2.12 -13.38 13.69
N ILE A 496 -2.98 -12.67 14.42
CA ILE A 496 -4.42 -12.97 14.48
C ILE A 496 -5.09 -12.69 13.13
N PHE A 497 -4.83 -11.52 12.55
CA PHE A 497 -5.46 -11.12 11.28
C PHE A 497 -4.91 -11.89 10.09
N TYR A 498 -3.62 -12.28 10.11
CA TYR A 498 -3.04 -13.16 9.10
C TYR A 498 -3.83 -14.47 8.96
N GLN A 499 -4.31 -15.03 10.07
CA GLN A 499 -5.05 -16.30 10.08
C GLN A 499 -6.54 -16.16 9.79
N SER A 500 -7.08 -14.93 9.77
CA SER A 500 -8.47 -14.69 9.47
C SER A 500 -8.67 -14.44 7.97
N ARG A 501 -9.64 -15.13 7.35
CA ARG A 501 -10.04 -14.87 5.95
C ARG A 501 -10.52 -13.44 5.71
N LYS A 502 -10.96 -12.75 6.77
CA LYS A 502 -11.41 -11.36 6.71
C LYS A 502 -10.29 -10.38 7.04
N GLY A 503 -9.09 -10.85 7.38
CA GLY A 503 -7.99 -10.00 7.83
C GLY A 503 -8.41 -9.11 9.02
N PRO A 504 -8.04 -7.83 9.03
CA PRO A 504 -8.44 -6.88 10.07
C PRO A 504 -9.96 -6.65 10.15
N TRP A 505 -10.71 -6.95 9.08
CA TRP A 505 -12.18 -6.81 9.09
C TRP A 505 -12.88 -7.76 10.05
N MET A 506 -12.22 -8.84 10.48
CA MET A 506 -12.73 -9.71 11.55
C MET A 506 -12.97 -8.94 12.85
N PHE A 507 -12.11 -7.96 13.16
CA PHE A 507 -12.25 -7.07 14.30
C PHE A 507 -13.04 -5.81 13.92
N LEU A 508 -12.58 -5.08 12.89
CA LEU A 508 -13.13 -3.75 12.57
C LEU A 508 -14.63 -3.75 12.33
N SER A 509 -15.16 -4.71 11.58
CA SER A 509 -16.61 -4.75 11.32
C SER A 509 -17.44 -4.93 12.58
N LYS A 510 -16.97 -5.77 13.51
CA LYS A 510 -17.66 -6.05 14.79
C LYS A 510 -17.62 -4.83 15.70
N ILE A 511 -16.45 -4.20 15.81
CA ILE A 511 -16.27 -3.04 16.69
C ILE A 511 -16.96 -1.79 16.15
N ILE A 512 -16.88 -1.53 14.84
CA ILE A 512 -17.60 -0.40 14.22
C ILE A 512 -19.10 -0.56 14.44
N ASN A 513 -19.65 -1.75 14.17
CA ASN A 513 -21.08 -2.01 14.39
C ASN A 513 -21.45 -1.85 15.88
N TYR A 514 -20.61 -2.35 16.79
CA TYR A 514 -20.82 -2.19 18.22
C TYR A 514 -20.83 -0.71 18.61
N ILE A 515 -19.80 0.04 18.25
CA ILE A 515 -19.71 1.48 18.53
C ILE A 515 -20.93 2.19 17.95
N ASP A 516 -21.33 1.92 16.72
CA ASP A 516 -22.46 2.60 16.07
C ASP A 516 -23.79 2.29 16.77
N SER A 517 -24.00 1.05 17.20
CA SER A 517 -25.25 0.61 17.84
C SER A 517 -25.38 0.97 19.33
N GLU A 518 -24.28 1.01 20.06
CA GLU A 518 -24.29 1.20 21.51
C GLU A 518 -24.41 2.68 21.87
N SER A 519 -25.24 3.06 22.85
CA SER A 519 -25.41 4.48 23.20
C SER A 519 -24.22 5.01 24.00
N PHE A 520 -23.53 4.17 24.78
CA PHE A 520 -22.54 4.62 25.79
C PHE A 520 -23.13 5.67 26.74
N ASN A 521 -24.41 5.54 27.08
CA ASN A 521 -25.05 6.39 28.08
C ASN A 521 -24.47 6.08 29.45
N VAL A 522 -24.35 7.10 30.27
CA VAL A 522 -24.03 6.96 31.68
C VAL A 522 -25.33 7.16 32.43
N ASP A 523 -25.73 6.17 33.22
CA ASP A 523 -26.94 6.29 34.05
C ASP A 523 -26.75 7.42 35.08
N GLU A 524 -27.84 8.12 35.43
CA GLU A 524 -27.82 9.25 36.36
C GLU A 524 -27.19 8.86 37.71
N ASP A 525 -27.42 7.62 38.15
CA ASP A 525 -26.92 7.03 39.40
C ASP A 525 -25.48 6.47 39.31
N ASP A 526 -24.88 6.40 38.12
CA ASP A 526 -23.58 5.77 37.93
C ASP A 526 -22.44 6.79 38.12
N GLY A 527 -21.64 6.59 39.17
CA GLY A 527 -20.52 7.46 39.55
C GLY A 527 -19.30 7.37 38.62
N ASN A 528 -19.36 6.56 37.55
CA ASN A 528 -18.18 6.17 36.78
C ASN A 528 -18.23 6.54 35.29
N PHE A 529 -18.82 7.71 34.97
CA PHE A 529 -18.91 8.25 33.61
C PHE A 529 -17.55 8.33 32.90
N GLN A 530 -16.50 8.66 33.66
CA GLN A 530 -15.13 8.78 33.18
C GLN A 530 -14.62 7.45 32.60
N ASP A 531 -14.91 6.34 33.26
CA ASP A 531 -14.52 5.00 32.79
C ASP A 531 -15.28 4.62 31.50
N THR A 532 -16.55 5.01 31.38
CA THR A 532 -17.33 4.79 30.16
C THR A 532 -16.74 5.57 28.98
N TYR A 533 -16.41 6.85 29.18
CA TYR A 533 -15.82 7.69 28.14
C TYR A 533 -14.39 7.26 27.79
N ALA A 534 -13.59 6.86 28.78
CA ALA A 534 -12.27 6.30 28.56
C ALA A 534 -12.34 4.97 27.79
N CYS A 535 -13.29 4.08 28.11
CA CYS A 535 -13.53 2.85 27.37
C CYS A 535 -13.88 3.16 25.91
N PHE A 536 -14.86 4.04 25.67
CA PHE A 536 -15.23 4.48 24.33
C PHE A 536 -14.02 5.01 23.55
N GLY A 537 -13.26 5.94 24.15
CA GLY A 537 -12.08 6.55 23.53
C GLY A 537 -11.02 5.52 23.15
N VAL A 538 -10.76 4.54 24.02
CA VAL A 538 -9.81 3.45 23.73
C VAL A 538 -10.30 2.53 22.61
N ILE A 539 -11.58 2.17 22.60
CA ILE A 539 -12.17 1.31 21.56
C ILE A 539 -12.17 2.04 20.21
N LEU A 540 -12.53 3.32 20.17
CA LEU A 540 -12.47 4.12 18.93
C LEU A 540 -11.02 4.31 18.44
N THR A 541 -10.09 4.57 19.36
CA THR A 541 -8.66 4.69 19.03
C THR A 541 -8.11 3.38 18.47
N SER A 542 -8.56 2.22 18.96
CA SER A 542 -8.13 0.93 18.43
C SER A 542 -8.64 0.69 17.01
N VAL A 543 -9.85 1.11 16.66
CA VAL A 543 -10.36 1.09 15.27
C VAL A 543 -9.45 1.93 14.36
N ILE A 544 -9.14 3.16 14.77
CA ILE A 544 -8.27 4.07 14.00
C ILE A 544 -6.86 3.49 13.84
N SER A 545 -6.25 3.02 14.93
CA SER A 545 -4.87 2.49 14.90
C SER A 545 -4.77 1.20 14.11
N VAL A 546 -5.73 0.28 14.23
CA VAL A 546 -5.77 -0.93 13.40
C VAL A 546 -5.91 -0.54 11.93
N ALA A 547 -6.82 0.38 11.58
CA ALA A 547 -6.97 0.78 10.20
C ALA A 547 -5.71 1.45 9.64
N ALA A 548 -5.08 2.35 10.39
CA ALA A 548 -3.84 3.00 10.00
C ALA A 548 -2.69 1.98 9.83
N PHE A 549 -2.53 1.06 10.78
CA PHE A 549 -1.44 0.08 10.76
C PHE A 549 -1.58 -0.94 9.61
N PHE A 550 -2.80 -1.30 9.24
CA PHE A 550 -3.08 -2.26 8.17
C PHE A 550 -3.45 -1.62 6.83
N GLY A 551 -3.25 -0.30 6.67
CA GLY A 551 -3.49 0.42 5.41
C GLY A 551 -4.95 0.40 4.94
N ILE A 552 -5.90 0.41 5.86
CA ILE A 552 -7.34 0.42 5.54
C ILE A 552 -7.81 1.85 5.29
N GLU A 553 -8.24 2.11 4.06
CA GLU A 553 -8.73 3.41 3.64
C GLU A 553 -10.25 3.53 3.86
N PHE A 554 -10.66 4.11 4.99
CA PHE A 554 -12.08 4.39 5.26
C PHE A 554 -12.70 5.43 4.32
N ALA A 555 -11.90 6.24 3.64
CA ALA A 555 -12.40 7.19 2.64
C ALA A 555 -13.09 6.48 1.46
N SER A 556 -12.67 5.24 1.17
CA SER A 556 -13.29 4.39 0.14
C SER A 556 -14.60 3.72 0.60
N LEU A 557 -14.90 3.74 1.89
CA LEU A 557 -16.03 3.07 2.50
C LEU A 557 -17.16 4.07 2.80
N GLY A 558 -18.00 4.31 1.81
CA GLY A 558 -19.21 5.13 1.95
C GLY A 558 -20.37 4.34 2.56
N LEU A 559 -20.29 3.96 3.84
CA LEU A 559 -21.44 3.39 4.55
C LEU A 559 -22.37 4.52 5.00
N LYS A 560 -23.61 4.54 4.47
CA LYS A 560 -24.64 5.48 4.92
C LYS A 560 -25.03 5.15 6.37
N ASN A 561 -24.99 6.16 7.24
CA ASN A 561 -25.42 6.12 8.65
C ASN A 561 -24.45 5.43 9.65
N SER A 562 -23.15 5.36 9.35
CA SER A 562 -22.16 4.87 10.32
C SER A 562 -21.51 6.04 11.05
N TYR A 563 -21.83 6.20 12.35
CA TYR A 563 -21.22 7.22 13.20
C TYR A 563 -19.68 7.10 13.19
N THR A 564 -19.16 5.89 13.36
CA THR A 564 -17.72 5.64 13.51
C THR A 564 -16.96 5.96 12.22
N ILE A 565 -17.49 5.58 11.06
CA ILE A 565 -16.85 5.85 9.77
C ILE A 565 -16.93 7.33 9.43
N ASP A 566 -18.07 7.98 9.69
CA ASP A 566 -18.21 9.43 9.53
C ASP A 566 -17.25 10.18 10.46
N TYR A 567 -17.12 9.74 11.71
CA TYR A 567 -16.14 10.24 12.68
C TYR A 567 -14.73 10.20 12.10
N ILE A 568 -14.28 9.02 11.68
CA ILE A 568 -12.91 8.84 11.20
C ILE A 568 -12.66 9.65 9.93
N ASN A 569 -13.60 9.65 8.98
CA ASN A 569 -13.44 10.37 7.72
C ASN A 569 -13.46 11.90 7.88
N GLN A 570 -14.34 12.44 8.72
CA GLN A 570 -14.49 13.90 8.86
C GLN A 570 -13.57 14.49 9.95
N PHE A 571 -13.35 13.77 11.05
CA PHE A 571 -12.51 14.23 12.16
C PHE A 571 -11.04 13.85 11.96
N TYR A 572 -10.75 12.55 11.86
CA TYR A 572 -9.38 12.06 11.85
C TYR A 572 -8.64 12.36 10.54
N PHE A 573 -9.21 11.97 9.38
CA PHE A 573 -8.54 12.18 8.09
C PHE A 573 -8.65 13.61 7.57
N ARG A 574 -9.78 14.28 7.79
CA ARG A 574 -10.02 15.64 7.29
C ARG A 574 -9.68 16.73 8.31
N LEU A 575 -9.14 16.38 9.48
CA LEU A 575 -8.70 17.33 10.52
C LEU A 575 -9.76 18.40 10.82
N CYS A 576 -11.04 18.02 10.81
CA CYS A 576 -12.16 18.93 11.08
C CYS A 576 -12.35 20.06 10.06
N ASN A 577 -11.78 20.00 8.86
CA ASN A 577 -11.87 21.05 7.84
C ASN A 577 -13.32 21.42 7.43
N MET A 578 -14.28 20.52 7.69
CA MET A 578 -15.70 20.68 7.38
C MET A 578 -16.56 21.00 8.62
N LEU A 579 -15.97 21.05 9.82
CA LEU A 579 -16.71 21.43 11.03
C LEU A 579 -16.91 22.94 11.04
N THR A 580 -18.12 23.36 11.40
CA THR A 580 -18.48 24.77 11.54
C THR A 580 -19.07 24.99 12.92
N ASN A 581 -18.87 26.17 13.49
CA ASN A 581 -19.56 26.59 14.72
C ASN A 581 -21.06 26.89 14.49
N THR A 582 -21.55 26.74 13.26
CA THR A 582 -22.93 27.05 12.87
C THR A 582 -23.72 25.78 12.63
N TYR A 583 -24.67 25.49 13.51
CA TYR A 583 -25.60 24.39 13.32
C TYR A 583 -26.78 24.79 12.42
N THR A 584 -27.17 23.93 11.48
CA THR A 584 -28.24 24.21 10.50
C THR A 584 -29.47 23.31 10.63
N GLY A 585 -29.51 22.41 11.61
CA GLY A 585 -30.66 21.52 11.82
C GLY A 585 -31.82 22.17 12.58
N ALA A 586 -32.97 21.50 12.56
CA ALA A 586 -34.26 22.10 12.92
C ALA A 586 -34.98 21.45 14.12
N SER A 587 -34.50 20.33 14.67
CA SER A 587 -35.24 19.64 15.74
C SER A 587 -34.98 20.24 17.12
N GLU A 588 -36.01 20.24 17.99
CA GLU A 588 -35.91 20.76 19.37
C GLU A 588 -34.93 19.96 20.24
N GLN A 589 -34.84 18.64 20.03
CA GLN A 589 -33.85 17.80 20.72
C GLN A 589 -32.42 18.19 20.35
N GLU A 590 -32.15 18.49 19.08
CA GLU A 590 -30.81 18.90 18.65
C GLU A 590 -30.45 20.30 19.16
N LYS A 591 -31.41 21.23 19.22
CA LYS A 591 -31.20 22.54 19.86
C LYS A 591 -30.84 22.41 21.33
N GLN A 592 -31.49 21.50 22.05
CA GLN A 592 -31.20 21.25 23.46
C GLN A 592 -29.79 20.67 23.65
N ILE A 593 -29.37 19.73 22.78
CA ILE A 593 -28.00 19.18 22.79
C ILE A 593 -26.96 20.29 22.57
N ILE A 594 -27.19 21.19 21.60
CA ILE A 594 -26.30 22.32 21.32
C ILE A 594 -26.20 23.26 22.51
N SER A 595 -27.34 23.60 23.12
CA SER A 595 -27.33 24.45 24.31
C SER A 595 -26.56 23.81 25.47
N ASN A 596 -26.71 22.50 25.69
CA ASN A 596 -25.94 21.77 26.70
C ASN A 596 -24.44 21.78 26.36
N TYR A 597 -24.08 21.59 25.09
CA TYR A 597 -22.69 21.65 24.64
C TYR A 597 -22.07 23.04 24.81
N GLU A 598 -22.76 24.11 24.40
CA GLU A 598 -22.29 25.49 24.55
C GLU A 598 -22.11 25.86 26.03
N ASN A 599 -23.02 25.42 26.90
CA ASN A 599 -22.88 25.58 28.34
C ASN A 599 -21.65 24.82 28.86
N LEU A 600 -21.46 23.56 28.45
CA LEU A 600 -20.30 22.75 28.84
C LEU A 600 -18.98 23.41 28.41
N VAL A 601 -18.87 23.88 27.16
CA VAL A 601 -17.66 24.55 26.65
C VAL A 601 -17.38 25.86 27.40
N THR A 602 -18.42 26.63 27.70
CA THR A 602 -18.31 27.90 28.43
C THR A 602 -17.79 27.67 29.85
N GLU A 603 -18.35 26.70 30.56
CA GLU A 603 -17.88 26.31 31.89
C GLU A 603 -16.48 25.68 31.84
N TRP A 604 -16.14 24.94 30.79
CA TRP A 604 -14.78 24.44 30.55
C TRP A 604 -13.77 25.57 30.45
N ALA A 605 -14.12 26.62 29.69
CA ALA A 605 -13.29 27.81 29.57
C ALA A 605 -13.18 28.56 30.91
N ASN A 606 -14.28 28.67 31.66
CA ASN A 606 -14.28 29.30 32.99
C ASN A 606 -13.41 28.52 33.99
N ALA A 607 -13.52 27.19 34.01
CA ALA A 607 -12.75 26.31 34.88
C ALA A 607 -11.23 26.35 34.58
N LEU A 608 -10.82 26.55 33.32
CA LEU A 608 -9.40 26.73 32.96
C LEU A 608 -8.78 28.00 33.57
N PHE A 609 -9.60 28.99 33.90
CA PHE A 609 -9.17 30.25 34.52
C PHE A 609 -9.66 30.38 35.96
N ASP A 610 -10.25 29.31 36.52
CA ASP A 610 -10.72 29.31 37.89
C ASP A 610 -9.54 29.22 38.86
N VAL A 611 -9.37 30.28 39.65
CA VAL A 611 -8.29 30.43 40.63
C VAL A 611 -8.59 29.59 41.89
N ASN A 612 -9.85 29.18 42.09
CA ASN A 612 -10.29 28.38 43.23
C ASN A 612 -10.15 26.87 42.98
N ASN A 613 -9.90 26.46 41.73
CA ASN A 613 -9.69 25.07 41.32
C ASN A 613 -10.92 24.17 41.62
N ASP A 614 -12.14 24.73 41.52
CA ASP A 614 -13.38 24.01 41.83
C ASP A 614 -13.76 22.98 40.74
N GLY A 615 -13.11 23.05 39.56
CA GLY A 615 -13.27 22.08 38.48
C GLY A 615 -14.63 22.17 37.78
N LEU A 616 -14.98 21.14 37.01
CA LEU A 616 -16.26 21.02 36.32
C LEU A 616 -17.20 20.10 37.09
N SER A 617 -18.50 20.40 37.10
CA SER A 617 -19.47 19.51 37.73
C SER A 617 -19.70 18.25 36.91
N ASP A 618 -19.82 17.11 37.59
CA ASP A 618 -20.09 15.81 36.97
C ASP A 618 -21.44 15.81 36.23
N ASP A 619 -22.44 16.48 36.78
CA ASP A 619 -23.76 16.63 36.15
C ASP A 619 -23.67 17.35 34.78
N LEU A 620 -22.78 18.34 34.66
CA LEU A 620 -22.54 19.03 33.41
C LEU A 620 -21.79 18.15 32.41
N LEU A 621 -20.83 17.34 32.86
CA LEU A 621 -20.13 16.38 32.01
C LEU A 621 -21.05 15.24 31.52
N LYS A 622 -22.03 14.85 32.33
CA LYS A 622 -23.09 13.88 31.98
C LYS A 622 -24.19 14.47 31.09
N SER A 623 -24.27 15.81 30.97
CA SER A 623 -25.35 16.49 30.24
C SER A 623 -25.31 16.31 28.71
N VAL A 624 -24.21 15.79 28.17
CA VAL A 624 -24.01 15.49 26.75
C VAL A 624 -23.35 14.12 26.59
N ASN A 625 -23.96 13.24 25.79
CA ASN A 625 -23.40 11.92 25.47
C ASN A 625 -22.14 12.04 24.59
N VAL A 626 -21.19 11.12 24.74
CA VAL A 626 -19.92 11.09 23.97
C VAL A 626 -20.10 11.19 22.44
N LYS A 627 -21.15 10.57 21.87
CA LYS A 627 -21.49 10.67 20.45
C LYS A 627 -22.17 11.99 20.08
N GLN A 628 -22.87 12.61 21.02
CA GLN A 628 -23.51 13.92 20.82
C GLN A 628 -22.48 15.05 20.81
N ILE A 629 -21.40 14.94 21.59
CA ILE A 629 -20.27 15.90 21.55
C ILE A 629 -19.69 16.01 20.13
N TYR A 630 -19.74 14.92 19.37
CA TYR A 630 -19.19 14.87 18.02
C TYR A 630 -20.14 15.37 16.92
N LYS A 631 -21.45 15.18 17.11
CA LYS A 631 -22.48 15.56 16.14
C LYS A 631 -22.74 17.07 16.21
#